data_AF-M2YA44-F1
#
_entry.id   AF-M2YA44-F1
#
_cell.length_a   1.000
_cell.length_b   1.000
_cell.length_c   1.000
_cell.angle_alpha   90.00
_cell.angle_beta   90.00
_cell.angle_gamma   90.00
#
_symmetry.space_group_name_H-M   'P 1'
#
loop_
_entity.id
_entity.type
_entity.pdbx_description
1 polymer ?
#
loop_
_entity_poly.entity_id
_entity_poly.type
_entity_poly.pdbx_seq_one_letter_code
_entity_poly.pdbx_strand_id
1 'polypeptide(L)'
;MRCQQAGAKIARDHNGMIDKTARENQAIRDARRPFAEALTALALMEPFYHRTAEDIDRLIEAAVTGYVESMQRQAGVKERSGLPFDDEIPF
;
A
#
# COMPACT_ATOMS: atom_id res chain seq x y z
N MET A 1 1.72 29.99 -0.25
CA MET A 1 3.07 29.40 -0.27
C MET A 1 3.65 29.16 1.14
N ARG A 2 2.92 28.50 2.06
CA ARG A 2 3.41 28.18 3.44
C ARG A 2 3.40 26.67 3.74
N CYS A 3 2.46 25.91 3.19
CA CYS A 3 2.37 24.46 3.39
C CYS A 3 3.55 23.67 2.80
N GLN A 4 4.09 24.11 1.66
CA GLN A 4 5.23 23.45 1.01
C GLN A 4 6.52 23.59 1.81
N GLN A 5 6.74 24.72 2.48
CA GLN A 5 7.93 24.95 3.31
C GLN A 5 7.87 24.19 4.63
N ALA A 6 6.69 24.10 5.26
CA ALA A 6 6.49 23.28 6.45
C ALA A 6 6.75 21.80 6.16
N GLY A 7 6.22 21.28 5.04
CA GLY A 7 6.47 19.90 4.62
C GLY A 7 7.94 19.62 4.29
N ALA A 8 8.62 20.56 3.62
CA ALA A 8 10.04 20.43 3.28
C ALA A 8 10.95 20.45 4.53
N LYS A 9 10.58 21.21 5.57
CA LYS A 9 11.31 21.23 6.85
C LYS A 9 11.15 19.92 7.63
N ILE A 10 9.92 19.40 7.74
CA ILE A 10 9.65 18.11 8.40
C ILE A 10 10.37 16.96 7.69
N ALA A 11 10.40 16.97 6.36
CA ALA A 11 11.10 15.95 5.58
C ALA A 11 12.63 15.99 5.75
N ARG A 12 13.22 17.18 5.95
CA ARG A 12 14.66 17.33 6.22
C ARG A 12 15.05 16.89 7.63
N ASP A 13 14.22 17.22 8.62
CA ASP A 13 14.49 16.90 10.02
C ASP A 13 14.34 15.38 10.31
N HIS A 14 13.59 14.64 9.48
CA HIS A 14 13.39 13.18 9.57
C HIS A 14 14.07 12.36 8.44
N ASN A 15 15.08 12.90 7.77
CA ASN A 15 15.85 12.17 6.73
C ASN A 15 14.96 11.56 5.61
N GLY A 16 13.87 12.25 5.24
CA GLY A 16 12.91 11.82 4.22
C GLY A 16 11.78 10.89 4.73
N MET A 17 11.79 10.52 6.00
CA MET A 17 10.79 9.63 6.60
C MET A 17 9.71 10.47 7.28
N ILE A 18 8.77 11.04 6.50
CA ILE A 18 7.46 11.43 7.05
C ILE A 18 6.93 10.17 7.71
N ASP A 19 6.64 10.22 9.00
CA ASP A 19 6.28 9.10 9.88
C ASP A 19 5.34 8.09 9.20
N LYS A 20 5.95 7.21 8.38
CA LYS A 20 5.24 6.44 7.34
C LYS A 20 4.41 5.40 8.05
N THR A 21 4.93 4.89 9.17
CA THR A 21 4.29 3.99 10.11
C THR A 21 2.97 4.55 10.66
N ALA A 22 2.92 5.82 11.07
CA ALA A 22 1.68 6.40 11.59
C ALA A 22 0.60 6.51 10.50
N ARG A 23 1.02 6.89 9.28
CA ARG A 23 0.15 6.98 8.10
C ARG A 23 -0.28 5.61 7.60
N GLU A 24 0.62 4.62 7.60
CA GLU A 24 0.37 3.23 7.22
C GLU A 24 -0.59 2.57 8.20
N ASN A 25 -0.36 2.75 9.51
CA ASN A 25 -1.28 2.29 10.55
C ASN A 25 -2.66 2.92 10.42
N GLN A 26 -2.75 4.20 10.06
CA GLN A 26 -4.03 4.84 9.80
C GLN A 26 -4.70 4.30 8.53
N ALA A 27 -3.95 4.06 7.45
CA ALA A 27 -4.49 3.47 6.23
C ALA A 27 -5.05 2.06 6.46
N ILE A 28 -4.39 1.24 7.29
CA ILE A 28 -4.90 -0.08 7.70
C ILE A 28 -6.21 0.06 8.47
N ARG A 29 -6.27 1.01 9.42
CA ARG A 29 -7.50 1.30 10.17
C ARG A 29 -8.65 1.75 9.27
N ASP A 30 -8.37 2.61 8.30
CA ASP A 30 -9.35 3.10 7.33
C ASP A 30 -9.88 1.97 6.42
N ALA A 31 -9.05 0.96 6.13
CA ALA A 31 -9.40 -0.20 5.32
C ALA A 31 -10.30 -1.23 6.04
N ARG A 32 -10.47 -1.15 7.37
CA ARG A 32 -11.32 -2.09 8.12
C ARG A 32 -12.77 -2.11 7.66
N ARG A 33 -13.35 -0.95 7.39
CA ARG A 33 -14.73 -0.84 6.92
C ARG A 33 -14.94 -1.52 5.56
N PRO A 34 -14.20 -1.15 4.49
CA PRO A 34 -14.38 -1.82 3.20
C PRO A 34 -14.04 -3.31 3.26
N PHE A 35 -13.09 -3.73 4.12
CA PHE A 35 -12.82 -5.14 4.35
C PHE A 35 -14.04 -5.88 4.93
N ALA A 36 -14.67 -5.34 5.97
CA ALA A 36 -15.87 -5.92 6.58
C ALA A 36 -17.08 -5.91 5.61
N GLU A 37 -17.23 -4.87 4.80
CA GLU A 37 -18.26 -4.80 3.75
C GLU A 37 -18.06 -5.91 2.71
N ALA A 38 -16.83 -6.15 2.26
CA ALA A 38 -16.51 -7.24 1.34
C ALA A 38 -16.78 -8.62 1.97
N LEU A 39 -16.37 -8.85 3.21
CA LEU A 39 -16.66 -10.10 3.93
C LEU A 39 -18.17 -10.33 4.07
N THR A 40 -18.93 -9.28 4.36
CA THR A 40 -20.39 -9.35 4.47
C THR A 40 -21.04 -9.70 3.14
N ALA A 41 -20.63 -9.02 2.06
CA ALA A 41 -21.14 -9.28 0.71
C ALA A 41 -20.87 -10.72 0.23
N LEU A 42 -19.77 -11.32 0.69
CA LEU A 42 -19.39 -12.69 0.38
C LEU A 42 -19.94 -13.73 1.37
N ALA A 43 -20.75 -13.33 2.35
CA ALA A 43 -21.23 -14.19 3.44
C ALA A 43 -20.08 -14.89 4.23
N LEU A 44 -18.94 -14.22 4.36
CA LEU A 44 -17.74 -14.70 5.04
C LEU A 44 -17.51 -14.03 6.41
N MET A 45 -18.48 -13.26 6.92
CA MET A 45 -18.28 -12.46 8.14
C MET A 45 -18.23 -13.29 9.43
N GLU A 46 -18.87 -14.47 9.45
CA GLU A 46 -19.04 -15.29 10.67
C GLU A 46 -17.71 -15.64 11.39
N PRO A 47 -16.64 -16.07 10.70
CA PRO A 47 -15.35 -16.35 11.35
C PRO A 47 -14.64 -15.13 11.96
N PHE A 48 -15.08 -13.91 11.63
CA PHE A 48 -14.43 -12.66 12.00
C PHE A 48 -15.08 -11.96 13.19
N TYR A 49 -16.29 -12.35 13.61
CA TYR A 49 -17.02 -11.69 14.70
C TYR A 49 -16.27 -11.69 16.05
N HIS A 50 -15.39 -12.66 16.28
CA HIS A 50 -14.62 -12.80 17.52
C HIS A 50 -13.13 -12.49 17.35
N ARG A 51 -12.73 -11.91 16.21
CA ARG A 51 -11.34 -11.53 15.96
C ARG A 51 -11.06 -10.15 16.54
N THR A 52 -9.85 -9.99 17.06
CA THR A 52 -9.43 -8.69 17.57
C THR A 52 -9.18 -7.73 16.41
N ALA A 53 -9.22 -6.43 16.69
CA ALA A 53 -8.86 -5.43 15.69
C ALA A 53 -7.43 -5.62 15.15
N GLU A 54 -6.51 -6.11 15.99
CA GLU A 54 -5.13 -6.42 15.61
C GLU A 54 -5.06 -7.61 14.64
N ASP A 55 -5.85 -8.67 14.87
CA ASP A 55 -5.91 -9.79 13.93
C ASP A 55 -6.44 -9.36 12.56
N ILE A 56 -7.45 -8.47 12.53
CA ILE A 56 -7.97 -7.90 11.29
C ILE A 56 -6.92 -7.04 10.59
N ASP A 57 -6.21 -6.19 11.34
CA ASP A 57 -5.13 -5.36 10.80
C ASP A 57 -4.04 -6.20 10.14
N ARG A 58 -3.64 -7.31 10.78
CA ARG A 58 -2.63 -8.25 10.23
C ARG A 58 -3.08 -8.89 8.91
N LEU A 59 -4.37 -9.20 8.77
CA LEU A 59 -4.90 -9.75 7.52
C LEU A 59 -4.91 -8.71 6.40
N ILE A 60 -5.31 -7.48 6.71
CA ILE A 60 -5.26 -6.34 5.77
C ILE A 60 -3.81 -6.08 5.35
N GLU A 61 -2.89 -6.02 6.30
CA GLU A 61 -1.46 -5.79 6.06
C GLU A 61 -0.86 -6.87 5.16
N ALA A 62 -1.16 -8.15 5.41
CA ALA A 62 -0.68 -9.25 4.57
C ALA A 62 -1.17 -9.13 3.12
N ALA A 63 -2.45 -8.80 2.92
CA ALA A 63 -3.03 -8.63 1.59
C ALA A 63 -2.43 -7.43 0.84
N VAL A 64 -2.31 -6.28 1.52
CA VAL A 64 -1.75 -5.05 0.92
C VAL A 64 -0.26 -5.22 0.62
N THR A 65 0.51 -5.81 1.53
CA THR A 65 1.95 -6.07 1.32
C THR A 65 2.17 -6.97 0.12
N GLY A 66 1.46 -8.10 0.02
CA GLY A 66 1.58 -9.00 -1.12
C GLY A 66 1.20 -8.33 -2.45
N TYR A 67 0.17 -7.49 -2.46
CA TYR A 67 -0.21 -6.70 -3.62
C TYR A 67 0.88 -5.70 -4.03
N VAL A 68 1.37 -4.88 -3.09
CA VAL A 68 2.39 -3.85 -3.35
C VAL A 68 3.70 -4.49 -3.81
N GLU A 69 4.16 -5.56 -3.18
CA GLU A 69 5.35 -6.30 -3.62
C GLU A 69 5.18 -6.87 -5.03
N SER A 70 4.01 -7.43 -5.34
CA SER A 70 3.71 -7.94 -6.68
C SER A 70 3.74 -6.82 -7.72
N MET A 71 3.09 -5.69 -7.44
CA MET A 71 3.10 -4.51 -8.30
C MET A 71 4.51 -3.96 -8.50
N GLN A 72 5.34 -3.93 -7.46
CA GLN A 72 6.74 -3.49 -7.57
C GLN A 72 7.59 -4.46 -8.40
N ARG A 73 7.41 -5.77 -8.22
CA ARG A 73 8.05 -6.77 -9.08
C ARG A 73 7.63 -6.58 -10.53
N GLN A 74 6.34 -6.41 -10.80
CA GLN A 74 5.83 -6.19 -12.16
C GLN A 74 6.27 -4.85 -12.74
N ALA A 75 6.36 -3.77 -11.96
CA ALA A 75 6.88 -2.49 -12.43
C ALA A 75 8.39 -2.53 -12.70
N GLY A 76 9.14 -3.38 -11.98
CA GLY A 76 10.56 -3.65 -12.24
C GLY A 76 10.79 -4.62 -13.41
N VAL A 77 9.80 -5.45 -13.73
CA VAL A 77 9.75 -6.20 -14.98
C VAL A 77 9.25 -5.22 -16.04
N LYS A 78 10.16 -4.59 -16.79
CA LYS A 78 9.77 -4.00 -18.07
C LYS A 78 8.97 -5.08 -18.81
N GLU A 79 7.67 -4.87 -18.98
CA GLU A 79 6.95 -5.54 -20.05
C GLU A 79 7.79 -5.28 -21.29
N ARG A 80 8.33 -6.35 -21.91
CA ARG A 80 8.75 -6.24 -23.31
C ARG A 80 7.49 -5.81 -24.00
N SER A 81 7.42 -4.53 -24.33
CA SER A 81 6.18 -3.84 -24.66
C SER A 81 5.55 -4.34 -25.95
N GLY A 82 6.16 -5.34 -26.61
CA GLY A 82 5.82 -5.78 -27.96
C GLY A 82 5.98 -4.66 -28.99
N LEU A 83 6.43 -3.46 -28.58
CA LEU A 83 6.72 -2.35 -29.45
C LEU A 83 8.12 -2.57 -30.04
N PRO A 84 8.31 -2.30 -31.34
CA PRO A 84 9.57 -2.56 -32.04
C PRO A 84 10.73 -1.63 -31.64
N PHE A 85 10.61 -0.93 -30.50
CA PHE A 85 11.56 0.08 -30.01
C PHE A 85 12.28 -0.33 -28.72
N ASP A 86 12.10 -1.57 -28.25
CA ASP A 86 12.76 -2.10 -27.05
C ASP A 86 14.14 -2.74 -27.31
N ASP A 87 14.66 -2.67 -28.54
CA ASP A 87 16.04 -3.07 -28.81
C ASP A 87 17.02 -2.00 -28.28
N GLU A 88 18.09 -2.45 -27.62
CA GLU A 88 19.19 -1.56 -27.22
C GLU A 88 19.75 -0.86 -28.45
N ILE A 89 19.66 0.47 -28.46
CA ILE A 89 20.26 1.30 -29.49
C ILE A 89 21.78 1.10 -29.40
N PRO A 90 22.44 0.60 -30.46
CA PRO A 90 23.87 0.34 -30.42
C PRO A 90 24.61 1.65 -30.72
N PHE A 91 24.78 2.48 -29.69
CA PHE A 91 25.90 3.42 -29.58
C PHE A 91 26.15 3.83 -28.12
#